data_AF-A0A953JFJ2-F1
#
_entry.id   AF-A0A953JFJ2-F1
#
_cell.length_a   1.000
_cell.length_b   1.000
_cell.length_c   1.000
_cell.angle_alpha   90.00
_cell.angle_beta   90.00
_cell.angle_gamma   90.00
#
_symmetry.space_group_name_H-M   'P 1'
#
loop_
_entity.id
_entity.type
_entity.pdbx_description
1 polymer ?
#
loop_
_entity_poly.entity_id
_entity_poly.type
_entity_poly.pdbx_seq_one_letter_code
_entity_poly.pdbx_strand_id
1 'polypeptide(L)'
;MSSGEIWRDVPSVPGVLASSEGRVMLVPYRGPMPNGAQRAYGGTPTFGVWSKVDGRFILSIGGHTHKVARLIAEAFHGPSPFEGAVVMHLDENAANNRASNLRWGTQKENLNAPGFLDYCRSRVGDNSPVVKARRKAGAA
;
A
#
# COMPACT_ATOMS: atom_id res chain seq x y z
N MET A 1 20.24 -4.27 19.70
CA MET A 1 20.21 -5.43 18.81
C MET A 1 19.86 -4.91 17.44
N SER A 2 20.80 -4.99 16.49
CA SER A 2 20.60 -4.54 15.11
C SER A 2 19.52 -5.41 14.46
N SER A 3 18.27 -4.99 14.57
CA SER A 3 17.14 -5.55 13.84
C SER A 3 17.37 -5.25 12.35
N GLY A 4 18.14 -6.13 11.69
CA GLY A 4 18.39 -6.03 10.26
C GLY A 4 17.07 -6.05 9.48
N GLU A 5 17.03 -5.30 8.38
CA GLU A 5 15.91 -5.30 7.45
C GLU A 5 15.69 -6.73 6.92
N ILE A 6 14.54 -7.32 7.26
CA ILE A 6 14.19 -8.68 6.83
C ILE A 6 13.53 -8.57 5.47
N TRP A 7 13.96 -9.38 4.51
CA TRP A 7 13.36 -9.48 3.18
C TRP A 7 12.65 -10.82 3.03
N ARG A 8 11.46 -10.81 2.45
CA ARG A 8 10.63 -12.00 2.21
C ARG A 8 9.99 -11.95 0.83
N ASP A 9 9.80 -13.11 0.22
CA ASP A 9 9.08 -13.26 -1.04
C ASP A 9 7.59 -12.99 -0.87
N VAL A 10 6.98 -12.39 -1.90
CA VAL A 10 5.54 -12.16 -1.97
C VAL A 10 4.88 -13.29 -2.79
N PRO A 11 4.04 -14.14 -2.19
CA PRO A 11 3.44 -15.29 -2.89
C PRO A 11 2.63 -14.92 -4.14
N SER A 12 1.88 -13.81 -4.10
CA SER A 12 1.03 -13.37 -5.20
C SER A 12 1.79 -12.80 -6.40
N VAL A 13 3.03 -12.35 -6.21
CA VAL A 13 3.87 -11.78 -7.27
C VAL A 13 5.28 -12.38 -7.17
N PRO A 14 5.49 -13.57 -7.75
CA PRO A 14 6.80 -14.19 -7.78
C PRO A 14 7.87 -13.27 -8.37
N GLY A 15 9.03 -13.20 -7.73
CA GLY A 15 10.11 -12.30 -8.13
C GLY A 15 10.06 -10.91 -7.47
N VAL A 16 9.13 -10.68 -6.54
CA VAL A 16 9.11 -9.47 -5.69
C VAL A 16 9.45 -9.84 -4.25
N LEU A 17 10.38 -9.07 -3.68
CA LEU A 17 10.75 -9.12 -2.27
C LEU A 17 10.15 -7.93 -1.55
N ALA A 18 9.57 -8.17 -0.38
CA ALA A 18 9.08 -7.15 0.54
C ALA A 18 9.97 -7.11 1.79
N SER A 19 10.22 -5.91 2.28
CA SER A 19 11.05 -5.63 3.45
C SER A 19 10.22 -5.31 4.69
N SER A 20 10.75 -5.62 5.86
CA SER A 20 10.12 -5.31 7.15
C SER A 20 9.93 -3.81 7.38
N GLU A 21 10.78 -2.97 6.76
CA GLU A 21 10.69 -1.51 6.83
C GLU A 21 9.68 -0.90 5.84
N GLY A 22 9.01 -1.73 5.05
CA GLY A 22 8.00 -1.30 4.10
C GLY A 22 8.53 -0.95 2.71
N ARG A 23 9.72 -1.45 2.37
CA ARG A 23 10.29 -1.38 1.01
C ARG A 23 9.93 -2.63 0.22
N VAL A 24 10.00 -2.51 -1.09
CA VAL A 24 9.80 -3.58 -2.06
C VAL A 24 10.91 -3.52 -3.11
N MET A 25 11.34 -4.66 -3.63
CA MET A 25 12.27 -4.73 -4.75
C MET A 25 11.99 -5.94 -5.62
N LEU A 26 12.35 -5.86 -6.90
CA LEU A 26 12.40 -7.05 -7.74
C LEU A 26 13.66 -7.85 -7.40
N VAL A 27 13.53 -9.18 -7.36
CA VAL A 27 14.66 -10.11 -7.24
C VAL A 27 15.66 -9.78 -8.36
N PRO A 28 16.95 -9.62 -8.05
CA PRO A 28 17.96 -9.32 -9.07
C PRO A 28 17.99 -10.41 -10.14
N TYR A 29 17.81 -10.03 -11.40
CA TYR A 29 17.91 -10.95 -12.54
C TYR A 29 18.63 -10.30 -13.72
N ARG A 30 19.19 -11.11 -14.61
CA ARG A 30 19.84 -10.63 -15.84
C ARG A 30 18.95 -10.94 -17.04
N GLY A 31 18.65 -9.92 -17.82
CA GLY A 31 17.87 -10.03 -19.05
C GLY A 31 18.75 -9.84 -20.30
N PRO A 32 18.46 -10.56 -21.40
CA PRO A 32 19.13 -10.33 -22.68
C PRO A 32 18.65 -9.01 -23.32
N MET A 33 19.55 -8.32 -24.00
CA MET A 33 19.26 -7.13 -24.80
C MET A 33 19.26 -7.47 -26.30
N PRO A 34 18.60 -6.66 -27.16
CA PRO A 34 18.54 -6.89 -28.61
C PRO A 34 19.91 -7.00 -29.30
N ASN A 35 20.95 -6.42 -28.70
CA ASN A 35 22.33 -6.45 -29.19
C ASN A 35 23.19 -7.57 -28.55
N GLY A 36 22.59 -8.56 -27.89
CA GLY A 36 23.28 -9.69 -27.27
C GLY A 36 23.95 -9.39 -25.93
N ALA A 37 23.91 -8.14 -25.45
CA ALA A 37 24.40 -7.78 -24.12
C ALA A 37 23.42 -8.24 -23.03
N GLN A 38 23.91 -8.46 -21.81
CA GLN A 38 23.07 -8.73 -20.64
C GLN A 38 22.93 -7.46 -19.79
N ARG A 39 21.70 -7.14 -19.38
CA ARG A 39 21.42 -6.05 -18.44
C ARG A 39 20.95 -6.62 -17.10
N ALA A 40 21.50 -6.12 -16.00
CA ALA A 40 21.03 -6.43 -14.66
C ALA A 40 19.77 -5.61 -14.35
N TYR A 41 18.73 -6.27 -13.85
CA TYR A 41 17.47 -5.72 -13.39
C TYR A 41 17.23 -6.11 -11.94
N GLY A 42 16.38 -5.36 -11.24
CA GLY A 42 16.07 -5.61 -9.83
C GLY A 42 17.20 -5.22 -8.87
N GLY A 43 17.10 -5.66 -7.62
CA GLY A 43 18.09 -5.40 -6.57
C GLY A 43 18.11 -3.99 -5.99
N THR A 44 17.20 -3.11 -6.43
CA THR A 44 17.05 -1.75 -5.88
C THR A 44 15.81 -1.67 -5.00
N PRO A 45 15.98 -1.55 -3.66
CA PRO A 45 14.89 -1.24 -2.73
C PRO A 45 14.16 0.05 -3.08
N THR A 46 12.83 0.01 -3.12
CA THR A 46 11.98 1.19 -3.30
C THR A 46 10.76 1.15 -2.38
N PHE A 47 10.23 2.30 -2.00
CA PHE A 47 8.93 2.38 -1.31
C PHE A 47 7.74 2.32 -2.29
N GLY A 48 8.02 2.25 -3.60
CA GLY A 48 7.04 2.39 -4.66
C GLY A 48 6.74 3.86 -4.99
N VAL A 49 5.68 4.07 -5.76
CA VAL A 49 5.24 5.39 -6.20
C VAL A 49 3.99 5.78 -5.43
N TRP A 50 3.92 7.02 -4.93
CA TRP A 50 2.72 7.52 -4.26
C TRP A 50 1.60 7.82 -5.27
N SER A 51 0.49 7.09 -5.20
CA SER A 51 -0.72 7.38 -5.97
C SER A 51 -1.55 8.44 -5.26
N LYS A 52 -1.71 9.62 -5.89
CA LYS A 52 -2.59 10.69 -5.37
C LYS A 52 -4.06 10.32 -5.40
N VAL A 53 -4.46 9.41 -6.31
CA VAL A 53 -5.84 8.96 -6.47
C VAL A 53 -6.21 7.98 -5.35
N ASP A 54 -5.35 7.01 -5.08
CA ASP A 54 -5.59 5.99 -4.05
C ASP A 54 -5.19 6.43 -2.64
N GLY A 55 -4.36 7.48 -2.53
CA GLY A 55 -3.74 7.93 -1.29
C GLY A 55 -2.80 6.88 -0.69
N ARG A 56 -2.12 6.10 -1.53
CA ARG A 56 -1.33 4.92 -1.13
C ARG A 56 -0.10 4.74 -2.02
N PHE A 57 0.91 4.04 -1.49
CA PHE A 57 2.04 3.57 -2.28
C PHE A 57 1.66 2.39 -3.18
N ILE A 58 2.03 2.48 -4.45
CA ILE A 58 1.77 1.49 -5.50
C ILE A 58 3.06 1.05 -6.19
N LEU A 59 3.04 -0.15 -6.74
CA LEU A 59 4.11 -0.73 -7.54
C LEU A 59 3.50 -1.34 -8.80
N SER A 60 3.98 -0.92 -9.97
CA SER A 60 3.52 -1.48 -11.25
C SER A 60 4.51 -2.53 -11.74
N ILE A 61 4.05 -3.77 -11.88
CA ILE A 61 4.85 -4.92 -12.34
C ILE A 61 4.04 -5.70 -13.35
N GLY A 62 4.65 -6.05 -14.49
CA GLY A 62 4.00 -6.89 -15.51
C GLY A 62 2.72 -6.27 -16.09
N GLY A 63 2.57 -4.94 -16.04
CA GLY A 63 1.35 -4.24 -16.48
C GLY A 63 0.24 -4.16 -15.43
N HIS A 64 0.45 -4.73 -14.24
CA HIS A 64 -0.52 -4.68 -13.14
C HIS A 64 -0.04 -3.78 -12.01
N THR A 65 -0.97 -2.99 -11.45
CA THR A 65 -0.71 -2.12 -10.31
C THR A 65 -1.03 -2.83 -9.01
N HIS A 66 -0.02 -3.01 -8.17
CA HIS A 66 -0.13 -3.62 -6.85
C HIS A 66 0.00 -2.55 -5.76
N LYS A 67 -0.75 -2.71 -4.68
CA LYS A 67 -0.61 -1.86 -3.49
C LYS A 67 0.56 -2.36 -2.64
N VAL A 68 1.51 -1.49 -2.32
CA VAL A 68 2.72 -1.86 -1.58
C VAL A 68 2.38 -2.45 -0.21
N ALA A 69 1.45 -1.83 0.53
CA ALA A 69 0.96 -2.36 1.81
C ALA A 69 0.42 -3.81 1.69
N ARG A 70 -0.23 -4.14 0.56
CA ARG A 70 -0.75 -5.50 0.34
C ARG A 70 0.36 -6.51 0.14
N LEU A 71 1.37 -6.18 -0.68
CA LEU A 71 2.52 -7.04 -0.93
C LEU A 71 3.28 -7.33 0.38
N ILE A 72 3.49 -6.31 1.21
CA ILE A 72 4.19 -6.45 2.49
C ILE A 72 3.36 -7.26 3.49
N ALA A 73 2.06 -6.95 3.62
CA ALA A 73 1.19 -7.74 4.50
C ALA A 73 1.17 -9.21 4.08
N GLU A 74 1.18 -9.49 2.78
CA GLU A 74 1.22 -10.86 2.28
C GLU A 74 2.51 -11.60 2.61
N ALA A 75 3.66 -10.93 2.46
CA ALA A 75 4.96 -11.52 2.73
C ALA A 75 5.21 -11.77 4.23
N PHE A 76 4.70 -10.92 5.11
CA PHE A 76 4.96 -11.00 6.56
C PHE A 76 3.84 -11.69 7.35
N HIS A 77 2.59 -11.45 6.98
CA HIS A 77 1.41 -11.99 7.67
C HIS A 77 0.72 -13.12 6.90
N GLY A 78 1.26 -13.51 5.74
CA GLY A 78 0.72 -14.57 4.89
C GLY A 78 -0.38 -14.08 3.95
N PRO A 79 -0.88 -14.99 3.08
CA PRO A 79 -1.92 -14.66 2.11
C PRO A 79 -3.19 -14.14 2.79
N SER A 80 -4.02 -13.44 2.01
CA SER A 80 -5.33 -12.95 2.47
C SER A 80 -6.09 -14.07 3.19
N PRO A 81 -6.37 -13.94 4.50
CA PRO A 81 -6.91 -15.04 5.30
C PRO A 81 -8.36 -15.39 4.92
N PHE A 82 -9.08 -14.47 4.29
CA PHE A 82 -10.43 -14.65 3.79
C PHE A 82 -10.69 -13.76 2.56
N GLU A 83 -11.78 -14.03 1.85
CA GLU A 83 -12.21 -13.23 0.71
C GLU A 83 -12.64 -11.83 1.15
N GLY A 84 -12.12 -10.80 0.49
CA GLY A 84 -12.41 -9.40 0.86
C GLY A 84 -11.64 -8.89 2.08
N ALA A 85 -10.63 -9.61 2.56
CA ALA A 85 -9.73 -9.06 3.58
C ALA A 85 -9.02 -7.79 3.06
N VAL A 86 -8.95 -6.79 3.93
CA VAL A 86 -8.29 -5.52 3.67
C VAL A 86 -7.06 -5.41 4.57
N VAL A 87 -6.02 -4.77 4.04
CA VAL A 87 -4.85 -4.41 4.84
C VAL A 87 -5.16 -3.12 5.58
N MET A 88 -5.03 -3.17 6.90
CA MET A 88 -5.21 -2.04 7.79
C MET A 88 -3.86 -1.57 8.32
N HIS A 89 -3.71 -0.24 8.41
CA HIS A 89 -2.59 0.42 9.07
C HIS A 89 -2.96 0.67 10.53
N LEU A 90 -2.17 0.17 11.48
CA LEU A 90 -2.45 0.29 12.92
C LEU A 90 -2.38 1.74 13.41
N ASP A 91 -1.51 2.55 12.80
CA ASP A 91 -1.37 3.98 13.08
C ASP A 91 -2.26 4.88 12.21
N GLU A 92 -3.15 4.29 11.40
CA GLU A 92 -4.00 4.99 10.42
C GLU A 92 -3.24 5.83 9.39
N ASN A 93 -1.92 5.63 9.24
CA ASN A 93 -1.07 6.35 8.29
C ASN A 93 -0.74 5.49 7.07
N ALA A 94 -1.38 5.80 5.94
CA ALA A 94 -1.19 5.08 4.67
C ALA A 94 0.23 5.16 4.09
N ALA A 95 1.09 6.07 4.58
CA ALA A 95 2.49 6.16 4.18
C ALA A 95 3.41 5.22 4.97
N ASN A 96 2.98 4.76 6.15
CA ASN A 96 3.78 3.88 7.00
C ASN A 96 3.51 2.40 6.68
N ASN A 97 4.20 1.87 5.67
CA ASN A 97 4.01 0.48 5.23
C ASN A 97 4.89 -0.53 5.97
N ARG A 98 5.43 -0.21 7.15
CA ARG A 98 6.21 -1.18 7.93
C ARG A 98 5.41 -2.43 8.21
N ALA A 99 6.03 -3.60 8.10
CA ALA A 99 5.32 -4.88 8.28
C ALA A 99 4.65 -4.98 9.66
N SER A 100 5.28 -4.44 10.71
CA SER A 100 4.74 -4.36 12.08
C SER A 100 3.54 -3.43 12.22
N ASN A 101 3.37 -2.47 11.31
CA ASN A 101 2.25 -1.52 11.29
C ASN A 101 1.05 -2.02 10.47
N LEU A 102 1.21 -3.13 9.75
CA LEU A 102 0.17 -3.68 8.88
C LEU A 102 -0.49 -4.88 9.55
N ARG A 103 -1.80 -5.03 9.33
CA ARG A 103 -2.54 -6.27 9.65
C ARG A 103 -3.61 -6.55 8.63
N TRP A 104 -4.00 -7.82 8.51
CA TRP A 104 -5.24 -8.19 7.83
C TRP A 104 -6.44 -7.87 8.73
N GLY A 105 -7.50 -7.38 8.11
CA GLY A 105 -8.77 -7.07 8.76
C GLY A 105 -9.92 -7.08 7.77
N THR A 106 -11.12 -6.82 8.26
CA THR A 106 -12.34 -6.71 7.47
C THR A 106 -12.63 -5.26 7.10
N GLN A 107 -13.38 -5.05 6.02
CA GLN A 107 -13.86 -3.72 5.67
C GLN A 107 -14.66 -3.08 6.81
N LYS A 108 -15.41 -3.88 7.58
CA LYS A 108 -16.17 -3.40 8.74
C LYS A 108 -15.27 -2.87 9.84
N GLU A 109 -14.18 -3.55 10.17
CA GLU A 109 -13.19 -3.05 11.13
C GLU A 109 -12.55 -1.75 10.66
N ASN A 110 -12.18 -1.67 9.39
CA ASN A 110 -11.59 -0.46 8.81
C ASN A 110 -12.54 0.75 8.88
N LEU A 111 -13.84 0.54 8.69
CA LEU A 111 -14.85 1.60 8.83
C LEU A 111 -15.19 1.96 10.28
N ASN A 112 -14.79 1.14 11.25
CA ASN A 112 -14.95 1.43 12.69
C ASN A 112 -13.65 1.94 13.32
N ALA A 113 -12.61 2.19 12.53
CA ALA A 113 -11.38 2.76 13.02
C ALA A 113 -11.62 4.19 13.55
N PRO A 114 -10.97 4.59 14.65
CA PRO A 114 -11.26 5.84 15.35
C PRO A 114 -11.08 7.07 14.44
N GLY A 115 -9.99 7.14 13.67
CA GLY A 115 -9.73 8.22 12.74
C GLY A 115 -10.77 8.31 11.62
N PHE A 116 -11.31 7.18 11.16
CA PHE A 116 -12.41 7.20 10.19
C PHE A 116 -13.72 7.71 10.81
N LEU A 117 -14.04 7.32 12.03
CA LEU A 117 -15.23 7.81 12.74
C LEU A 117 -15.12 9.32 13.00
N ASP A 118 -13.95 9.80 13.40
CA ASP A 118 -13.71 11.23 13.62
C ASP A 118 -13.76 12.02 12.30
N TYR A 119 -13.24 11.45 11.21
CA TYR A 119 -13.44 11.98 9.87
C TYR A 119 -14.93 12.11 9.51
N CYS A 120 -15.72 11.06 9.73
CA CYS A 120 -17.16 11.11 9.50
C CYS A 120 -17.85 12.17 10.35
N ARG A 121 -17.51 12.28 11.64
CA ARG A 121 -18.06 13.29 12.57
C ARG A 121 -17.70 14.70 12.17
N SER A 122 -16.51 14.95 11.63
CA SER A 122 -16.09 16.28 11.18
C SER A 122 -16.87 16.82 9.97
N ARG A 123 -17.57 15.95 9.22
CA ARG A 123 -18.29 16.31 7.98
C ARG A 123 -19.80 16.46 8.16
N VAL A 124 -20.26 16.85 9.35
CA VAL A 124 -21.68 17.13 9.64
C VAL A 124 -21.99 18.62 9.61
N GLY A 125 -23.28 18.96 9.48
CA GLY A 125 -23.77 20.35 9.47
C GLY A 125 -23.16 21.18 8.34
N ASP A 126 -22.67 22.38 8.68
CA ASP A 126 -22.04 23.32 7.75
C ASP A 126 -20.77 22.79 7.08
N ASN A 127 -20.11 21.80 7.69
CA ASN A 127 -18.93 21.17 7.15
C ASN A 127 -19.23 20.05 6.16
N SER A 128 -20.51 19.69 5.99
CA SER A 128 -20.94 18.69 5.03
C SER A 128 -20.57 19.08 3.59
N PRO A 129 -20.02 18.14 2.79
CA PRO A 129 -19.72 18.38 1.39
C PRO A 129 -20.92 18.91 0.59
N VAL A 130 -22.14 18.46 0.92
CA VAL A 130 -23.38 18.90 0.24
C VAL A 130 -23.68 20.36 0.55
N VAL A 131 -23.56 20.77 1.82
CA VAL A 131 -23.79 22.16 2.23
C VAL A 131 -22.73 23.09 1.62
N LYS A 132 -21.46 22.66 1.64
CA LYS A 132 -20.36 23.38 0.98
C LYS A 132 -20.58 23.52 -0.53
N ALA A 133 -21.01 22.45 -1.21
CA ALA A 133 -21.31 22.48 -2.64
C ALA A 133 -22.47 23.42 -2.96
N ARG A 134 -23.56 23.40 -2.17
CA ARG A 134 -24.70 24.33 -2.34
C ARG A 134 -24.31 25.79 -2.11
N ARG A 135 -23.52 26.08 -1.08
CA ARG A 135 -22.98 27.44 -0.83
C ARG A 135 -22.13 27.93 -2.00
N LYS A 136 -21.29 27.06 -2.56
CA LYS A 136 -20.47 27.39 -3.73
C LYS A 136 -21.32 27.65 -4.98
N ALA A 137 -22.38 26.87 -5.18
CA ALA A 137 -23.27 27.01 -6.34
C ALA A 137 -24.18 28.26 -6.27
N GLY A 138 -24.57 28.69 -5.07
CA GLY A 138 -25.37 29.91 -4.88
C GLY A 138 -24.55 31.21 -4.81
N ALA A 139 -23.21 31.11 -4.76
CA ALA A 139 -22.29 32.25 -4.79
C ALA A 139 -21.72 32.52 -6.20
N ALA A 140 -22.14 31.76 -7.21
CA ALA A 140 -21.82 31.92 -8.63
C ALA A 140 -23.06 32.46 -9.37
#